data_AF-A0A352RV11-F1
#
_entry.id   AF-A0A352RV11-F1
#
_cell.length_a   1.000
_cell.length_b   1.000
_cell.length_c   1.000
_cell.angle_alpha   90.00
_cell.angle_beta   90.00
_cell.angle_gamma   90.00
#
_symmetry.space_group_name_H-M   'P 1'
#
loop_
_entity.id
_entity.type
_entity.pdbx_description
1 polymer ?
#
loop_
_entity_poly.entity_id
_entity_poly.type
_entity_poly.pdbx_seq_one_letter_code
_entity_poly.pdbx_strand_id
1 'polypeptide(L)'
;SRTTFSEELYGRTYVYSDNWKAVWIEPPFGPADGEWTLYDIRADRGETNNLAAQRPDVLGDLKSKWNDYAARVGAVLPKVPGMIY
;
A
#
# COMPACT_ATOMS: atom_id res chain seq x y z
N SER A 1 -1.12 21.00 3.42
CA SER A 1 -0.80 19.71 2.76
C SER A 1 -1.96 18.77 3.00
N ARG A 2 -2.28 17.87 2.06
CA ARG A 2 -3.22 16.78 2.34
C ARG A 2 -2.51 15.73 3.20
N THR A 3 -3.20 15.17 4.18
CA THR A 3 -2.58 14.30 5.18
C THR A 3 -2.32 12.92 4.59
N THR A 4 -1.06 12.51 4.56
CA THR A 4 -0.65 11.15 4.23
C THR A 4 -0.37 10.41 5.53
N PHE A 5 -0.92 9.21 5.66
CA PHE A 5 -0.66 8.29 6.77
C PHE A 5 -0.06 7.01 6.23
N SER A 6 1.00 6.53 6.87
CA SER A 6 1.70 5.30 6.51
C SER A 6 2.05 4.55 7.78
N GLU A 7 1.80 3.24 7.81
CA GLU A 7 2.15 2.40 8.94
C GLU A 7 2.65 1.03 8.46
N GLU A 8 3.44 0.40 9.32
CA GLU A 8 3.85 -0.99 9.22
C GLU A 8 3.46 -1.69 10.53
N LEU A 9 2.86 -2.88 10.42
CA LEU A 9 2.54 -3.71 11.56
C LEU A 9 2.71 -5.19 11.19
N TYR A 10 3.69 -5.85 11.81
CA TYR A 10 4.01 -7.27 11.61
C TYR A 10 4.33 -7.65 10.14
N GLY A 11 5.02 -6.77 9.41
CA GLY A 11 5.38 -6.92 8.00
C GLY A 11 4.32 -6.43 7.02
N ARG A 12 3.09 -6.14 7.49
CA ARG A 12 2.01 -5.59 6.67
C ARG A 12 2.13 -4.08 6.62
N THR A 13 1.91 -3.50 5.45
CA THR A 13 2.09 -2.07 5.25
C THR A 13 0.88 -1.47 4.60
N TYR A 14 0.59 -0.21 4.93
CA TYR A 14 -0.35 0.57 4.16
C TYR A 14 0.10 2.02 4.03
N VAL A 15 -0.40 2.65 2.98
CA VAL A 15 -0.29 4.08 2.76
C VAL A 15 -1.64 4.62 2.33
N TYR A 16 -2.08 5.65 3.03
CA TYR A 16 -3.32 6.37 2.79
C TYR A 16 -2.99 7.80 2.39
N SER A 17 -3.52 8.23 1.25
CA SER A 17 -3.45 9.63 0.81
C SER A 17 -4.77 9.99 0.14
N ASP A 18 -5.36 11.10 0.59
CA ASP A 18 -6.62 11.65 0.09
C ASP A 18 -7.81 10.71 0.32
N ASN A 19 -8.23 9.95 -0.69
CA ASN A 19 -9.27 8.92 -0.60
C ASN A 19 -8.72 7.52 -0.89
N TRP A 20 -7.44 7.42 -1.26
CA TRP A 20 -6.86 6.20 -1.75
C TRP A 20 -6.04 5.53 -0.65
N LYS A 21 -6.21 4.21 -0.55
CA LYS A 21 -5.39 3.38 0.32
C LYS A 21 -4.75 2.28 -0.51
N ALA A 22 -3.43 2.16 -0.42
CA ALA A 22 -2.71 1.00 -0.91
C ALA A 22 -2.30 0.16 0.30
N VAL A 23 -2.46 -1.16 0.18
CA VAL A 23 -2.15 -2.11 1.24
C VAL A 23 -1.27 -3.22 0.67
N TRP A 24 -0.28 -3.64 1.44
CA TRP A 24 0.47 -4.85 1.20
C TRP A 24 0.35 -5.77 2.39
N ILE A 25 -0.03 -7.02 2.10
CA ILE A 25 -0.17 -8.09 3.07
C ILE A 25 0.55 -9.31 2.51
N GLU A 26 1.27 -10.01 3.37
CA GLU A 26 1.96 -11.24 2.99
C GLU A 26 0.98 -12.34 2.52
N PRO A 27 1.33 -13.12 1.48
CA PRO A 27 0.62 -14.36 1.18
C PRO A 27 0.63 -15.31 2.40
N PRO A 28 -0.44 -16.09 2.64
CA PRO A 28 -1.66 -16.21 1.86
C PRO A 28 -2.78 -15.24 2.29
N PHE A 29 -2.51 -14.28 3.18
CA PHE A 29 -3.51 -13.35 3.70
C PHE A 29 -3.78 -12.19 2.72
N GLY A 30 -2.78 -11.84 1.90
CA GLY A 30 -2.93 -10.98 0.73
C GLY A 30 -2.95 -11.75 -0.59
N PRO A 31 -2.84 -11.04 -1.74
CA PRO A 31 -2.71 -11.66 -3.05
C PRO A 31 -1.58 -12.70 -3.09
N ALA A 32 -1.81 -13.83 -3.76
CA ALA A 32 -0.86 -14.95 -3.79
C ALA A 32 0.49 -14.60 -4.46
N ASP A 33 0.50 -13.59 -5.33
CA ASP A 33 1.66 -13.04 -6.01
C ASP A 33 2.42 -11.99 -5.20
N GLY A 34 1.93 -11.63 -4.00
CA GLY A 34 2.58 -10.64 -3.13
C GLY A 34 2.47 -9.22 -3.64
N GLU A 35 1.47 -8.92 -4.47
CA GLU A 35 1.24 -7.56 -4.98
C GLU A 35 0.49 -6.66 -4.00
N TRP A 36 0.67 -5.36 -4.18
CA TRP A 36 -0.10 -4.34 -3.48
C TRP A 36 -1.53 -4.26 -4.02
N THR A 37 -2.51 -4.09 -3.13
CA THR A 37 -3.89 -3.80 -3.51
C THR A 37 -4.20 -2.32 -3.33
N LEU A 38 -5.19 -1.81 -4.09
CA LEU A 38 -5.59 -0.39 -4.07
C LEU A 38 -7.10 -0.25 -3.90
N TYR A 39 -7.52 0.65 -3.02
CA TYR A 39 -8.93 0.91 -2.73
C TYR A 39 -9.23 2.42 -2.70
N ASP A 40 -10.40 2.80 -3.22
CA ASP A 40 -10.99 4.11 -2.99
C ASP A 40 -11.83 4.03 -1.70
N ILE A 41 -11.28 4.45 -0.58
CA ILE A 41 -11.90 4.36 0.75
C ILE A 41 -13.16 5.22 0.86
N ARG A 42 -13.32 6.25 0.02
CA ARG A 42 -14.54 7.07 0.02
C ARG A 42 -15.72 6.29 -0.57
N ALA A 43 -15.47 5.51 -1.63
CA ALA A 43 -16.47 4.70 -2.30
C ALA A 43 -16.62 3.30 -1.68
N ASP A 44 -15.53 2.75 -1.14
CA ASP A 44 -15.41 1.38 -0.66
C ASP A 44 -14.62 1.34 0.66
N ARG A 45 -15.31 1.69 1.76
CA ARG A 45 -14.74 1.66 3.12
C ARG A 45 -14.37 0.26 3.60
N GLY A 46 -14.88 -0.78 2.92
CA GLY A 46 -14.64 -2.18 3.27
C GLY A 46 -13.43 -2.79 2.57
N GLU A 47 -12.74 -2.06 1.69
CA GLU A 47 -11.57 -2.55 0.95
C GLU A 47 -11.88 -3.83 0.16
N THR A 48 -13.04 -3.87 -0.47
CA THR A 48 -13.60 -5.05 -1.16
C THR A 48 -13.29 -5.09 -2.64
N ASN A 49 -13.05 -3.94 -3.27
CA ASN A 49 -12.82 -3.82 -4.70
C ASN A 49 -11.39 -3.36 -4.99
N ASN A 50 -10.52 -4.31 -5.35
CA ASN A 50 -9.14 -4.01 -5.72
C ASN A 50 -9.06 -3.29 -7.07
N LEU A 51 -8.63 -2.03 -7.05
CA LEU A 51 -8.50 -1.15 -8.21
C LEU A 51 -7.07 -1.06 -8.76
N ALA A 52 -6.13 -1.85 -8.24
CA ALA A 52 -4.70 -1.77 -8.59
C ALA A 52 -4.44 -1.83 -10.10
N ALA A 53 -5.05 -2.78 -10.81
CA ALA A 53 -4.92 -2.93 -12.26
C ALA A 53 -5.63 -1.82 -13.05
N GLN A 54 -6.67 -1.21 -12.48
CA GLN A 54 -7.46 -0.18 -13.14
C GLN A 54 -6.86 1.22 -12.98
N ARG A 55 -6.10 1.44 -11.89
CA ARG A 55 -5.52 2.73 -11.49
C ARG A 55 -4.04 2.59 -11.12
N PRO A 56 -3.18 2.11 -12.06
CA PRO A 56 -1.75 1.91 -11.79
C PRO A 56 -1.00 3.21 -11.50
N ASP A 57 -1.49 4.34 -12.03
CA ASP A 57 -1.01 5.69 -11.76
C ASP A 57 -1.13 6.06 -10.27
N VAL A 58 -2.30 5.82 -9.69
CA VAL A 58 -2.59 6.09 -8.28
C VAL A 58 -1.79 5.16 -7.38
N LEU A 59 -1.71 3.88 -7.74
CA LEU A 59 -0.91 2.91 -6.99
C LEU A 59 0.57 3.29 -7.00
N GLY A 60 1.10 3.76 -8.14
CA GLY A 60 2.48 4.22 -8.26
C GLY A 60 2.80 5.42 -7.35
N ASP A 61 1.92 6.43 -7.32
CA ASP A 61 2.07 7.59 -6.43
C ASP A 61 2.08 7.19 -4.95
N LEU A 62 1.15 6.31 -4.55
CA LEU A 62 1.10 5.79 -3.18
C LEU A 62 2.34 4.98 -2.80
N LYS A 63 2.82 4.11 -3.70
CA LYS A 63 4.08 3.37 -3.49
C LYS A 63 5.27 4.32 -3.32
N SER A 64 5.35 5.39 -4.11
CA SER A 64 6.41 6.40 -3.93
C SER A 64 6.35 7.06 -2.55
N LYS A 65 5.15 7.43 -2.07
CA LYS A 65 4.96 8.00 -0.73
C LYS A 65 5.32 7.01 0.37
N TRP A 66 4.99 5.73 0.18
CA TRP A 66 5.40 4.67 1.09
C TRP A 66 6.92 4.56 1.16
N ASN A 67 7.60 4.57 0.02
CA ASN A 67 9.06 4.50 -0.07
C ASN A 67 9.74 5.68 0.65
N ASP A 68 9.23 6.90 0.43
CA ASP A 68 9.72 8.10 1.13
C ASP A 68 9.53 7.98 2.65
N TYR A 69 8.38 7.46 3.10
CA TYR A 69 8.12 7.20 4.52
C TYR A 69 9.07 6.14 5.08
N ALA A 70 9.20 5.00 4.41
CA ALA A 70 10.02 3.86 4.82
C ALA A 70 11.50 4.28 4.96
N ALA A 71 12.02 5.05 3.99
CA ALA A 71 13.37 5.61 4.06
C ALA A 71 13.54 6.56 5.24
N ARG A 72 12.53 7.41 5.52
CA ARG A 72 12.58 8.38 6.63
C ARG A 72 12.57 7.74 8.02
N VAL A 73 11.84 6.64 8.20
CA VAL A 73 11.73 5.96 9.51
C VAL A 73 12.71 4.79 9.66
N GLY A 74 13.45 4.45 8.60
CA GLY A 74 14.35 3.29 8.59
C GLY A 74 13.59 1.95 8.63
N ALA A 75 12.41 1.88 8.02
CA ALA A 75 11.60 0.66 8.00
C ALA A 75 12.37 -0.47 7.31
N VAL A 76 12.47 -1.62 7.97
CA VAL A 76 13.09 -2.83 7.42
C VAL A 76 11.97 -3.76 6.98
N LEU A 77 11.71 -3.81 5.67
CA LEU A 77 10.70 -4.70 5.12
C LEU A 77 11.25 -6.10 4.88
N PRO A 78 10.46 -7.16 5.09
CA PRO A 78 10.86 -8.51 4.71
C PRO A 78 11.17 -8.56 3.20
N LYS A 79 12.29 -9.20 2.83
CA LYS A 79 12.66 -9.41 1.42
C LYS A 79 11.78 -10.52 0.83
N VAL A 80 10.60 -10.14 0.34
CA VAL A 80 9.66 -11.03 -0.36
C VAL A 80 9.37 -10.50 -1.76
N PRO A 81 9.01 -11.38 -2.72
CA PRO A 81 8.63 -10.94 -4.08
C PRO A 81 7.51 -9.89 -4.02
N GLY A 82 7.65 -8.79 -4.79
CA GLY A 82 6.67 -7.70 -4.86
C GLY A 82 6.90 -6.51 -3.92
N MET A 83 7.79 -6.64 -2.91
CA MET A 83 8.26 -5.52 -2.10
C MET A 83 9.34 -4.72 -2.86
N ILE A 84 9.02 -3.50 -3.25
CA ILE A 84 10.02 -2.53 -3.73
C ILE A 84 10.30 -1.48 -2.64
N TYR A 85 11.57 -1.08 -2.56
CA TYR A 85 12.02 0.09 -1.79
C TYR A 85 11.71 1.38 -2.54
#